data_AF-A0A957FN78-F1
#
_entry.id   AF-A0A957FN78-F1
#
_cell.length_a   1.000
_cell.length_b   1.000
_cell.length_c   1.000
_cell.angle_alpha   90.00
_cell.angle_beta   90.00
_cell.angle_gamma   90.00
#
_symmetry.space_group_name_H-M   'P 1'
#
loop_
_entity.id
_entity.type
_entity.pdbx_description
1 polymer ?
#
loop_
_entity_poly.entity_id
_entity_poly.type
_entity_poly.pdbx_seq_one_letter_code
_entity_poly.pdbx_strand_id
1 'polypeptide(L)'
;YSGNQGSVEASDVMVTATLPAEMTFVSASLPVTVTGNVLVWALGDLTAVSQAPTLTFTVSISPEAPLMDSLSIPLAVGTSSPEADVANNVGAVATFIGHRVYLPVLMRE
;
A
#
# COMPACT_ATOMS: atom_id res chain seq x y z
N TYR A 1 16.35 -3.16 -6.12
CA TYR A 1 17.11 -3.95 -5.14
C TYR A 1 17.58 -3.01 -4.05
N SER A 2 16.83 -2.90 -2.96
CA SER A 2 17.23 -2.14 -1.77
C SER A 2 16.93 -3.03 -0.57
N GLY A 3 17.77 -4.06 -0.44
CA GLY A 3 17.79 -4.91 0.75
C GLY A 3 18.45 -4.13 1.89
N ASN A 4 17.83 -4.20 3.06
CA ASN A 4 18.32 -3.71 4.34
C ASN A 4 19.85 -3.99 4.48
N GLN A 5 20.66 -2.94 4.56
CA GLN A 5 22.11 -3.04 4.78
C GLN A 5 22.49 -3.13 6.27
N GLY A 6 21.50 -3.24 7.17
CA GLY A 6 21.71 -3.63 8.56
C GLY A 6 21.66 -5.14 8.71
N SER A 7 22.74 -5.75 9.21
CA SER A 7 22.83 -7.18 9.59
C SER A 7 21.90 -7.60 10.75
N VAL A 8 20.85 -6.83 11.03
CA VAL A 8 20.00 -6.94 12.21
C VAL A 8 18.63 -7.45 11.77
N GLU A 9 18.20 -8.52 12.42
CA GLU A 9 16.83 -9.03 12.38
C GLU A 9 15.83 -7.93 12.74
N ALA A 10 14.81 -7.74 11.90
CA ALA A 10 13.74 -6.79 12.18
C ALA A 10 12.65 -7.53 12.97
N SER A 11 12.49 -7.17 14.24
CA SER A 11 11.49 -7.81 15.11
C SER A 11 10.14 -7.07 15.07
N ASP A 12 9.06 -7.83 15.23
CA ASP A 12 7.68 -7.32 15.27
C ASP A 12 7.33 -6.35 14.12
N VAL A 13 7.66 -6.73 12.89
CA VAL A 13 7.44 -5.87 11.72
C VAL A 13 5.95 -5.65 11.50
N MET A 14 5.56 -4.37 11.48
CA MET A 14 4.20 -3.90 11.23
C MET A 14 4.19 -2.98 10.02
N VAL A 15 3.35 -3.27 9.02
CA VAL A 15 3.08 -2.36 7.90
C VAL A 15 1.75 -1.70 8.13
N THR A 16 1.70 -0.38 8.02
CA THR A 16 0.47 0.42 8.12
C THR A 16 0.23 1.15 6.80
N ALA A 17 -1.00 1.07 6.27
CA ALA A 17 -1.46 1.90 5.16
C ALA A 17 -2.66 2.73 5.60
N THR A 18 -2.71 4.00 5.19
CA THR A 18 -3.90 4.85 5.43
C THR A 18 -4.56 5.16 4.11
N LEU A 19 -5.79 4.67 3.92
CA LEU A 19 -6.58 4.94 2.73
C LEU A 19 -7.11 6.39 2.77
N PRO A 20 -7.05 7.13 1.65
CA PRO A 20 -7.77 8.39 1.54
C PRO A 20 -9.29 8.15 1.56
N ALA A 21 -10.09 9.18 1.82
CA ALA A 21 -11.53 9.06 2.05
C ALA A 21 -12.30 8.52 0.85
N GLU A 22 -11.74 8.66 -0.35
CA GLU A 22 -12.28 8.20 -1.62
C GLU A 22 -12.07 6.69 -1.85
N MET A 23 -11.33 6.00 -0.97
CA MET A 23 -11.01 4.58 -1.11
C MET A 23 -11.63 3.74 -0.01
N THR A 24 -12.12 2.56 -0.37
CA THR A 24 -12.61 1.56 0.59
C THR A 24 -11.89 0.24 0.36
N PHE A 25 -11.47 -0.40 1.45
CA PHE A 25 -10.80 -1.70 1.40
C PHE A 25 -11.72 -2.80 0.87
N VAL A 26 -11.19 -3.66 0.01
CA VAL A 26 -11.91 -4.82 -0.57
C VAL A 26 -11.28 -6.14 -0.12
N SER A 27 -9.98 -6.31 -0.32
CA SER A 27 -9.28 -7.57 -0.01
C SER A 27 -7.77 -7.37 0.10
N ALA A 28 -7.08 -8.32 0.74
CA ALA A 28 -5.62 -8.38 0.83
C ALA A 28 -5.13 -9.82 0.62
N SER A 29 -3.90 -9.97 0.13
CA SER A 29 -3.23 -11.27 -0.02
C SER A 29 -2.79 -11.88 1.31
N LEU A 30 -2.59 -11.05 2.32
CA LEU A 30 -2.21 -11.44 3.68
C LEU A 30 -3.27 -10.99 4.69
N PRO A 31 -3.38 -11.67 5.85
CA PRO A 31 -4.25 -11.24 6.93
C PRO A 31 -4.00 -9.77 7.29
N VAL A 32 -5.08 -9.00 7.38
CA VAL A 32 -5.05 -7.56 7.63
C VAL A 32 -6.05 -7.20 8.71
N THR A 33 -5.64 -6.32 9.60
CA THR A 33 -6.55 -5.66 10.54
C THR A 33 -6.99 -4.34 9.94
N VAL A 34 -8.30 -4.12 9.84
CA VAL A 34 -8.89 -2.92 9.25
C VAL A 34 -9.62 -2.14 10.33
N THR A 35 -9.20 -0.89 10.56
CA THR A 35 -9.82 0.02 11.53
C THR A 35 -10.11 1.34 10.84
N GLY A 36 -11.37 1.54 10.43
CA GLY A 36 -11.75 2.69 9.61
C GLY A 36 -11.05 2.65 8.25
N ASN A 37 -10.24 3.67 7.96
CA ASN A 37 -9.43 3.78 6.74
C ASN A 37 -7.99 3.30 6.93
N VAL A 38 -7.63 2.74 8.10
CA VAL A 38 -6.27 2.27 8.38
C VAL A 38 -6.20 0.74 8.23
N LEU A 39 -5.23 0.27 7.46
CA LEU A 39 -4.91 -1.14 7.23
C LEU A 39 -3.60 -1.47 7.93
N VAL A 40 -3.57 -2.54 8.73
CA VAL A 40 -2.38 -2.98 9.47
C VAL A 40 -2.08 -4.44 9.19
N TRP A 41 -0.85 -4.72 8.78
CA TRP A 41 -0.33 -6.06 8.59
C TRP A 41 0.79 -6.34 9.60
N ALA A 42 0.59 -7.36 10.42
CA ALA A 42 1.61 -7.90 11.30
C ALA A 42 2.40 -8.97 10.54
N LEU A 43 3.63 -8.65 10.15
CA LEU A 43 4.52 -9.57 9.43
C LEU A 43 5.40 -10.39 10.38
N GLY A 44 5.50 -9.98 11.65
CA GLY A 44 6.33 -10.64 12.64
C GLY A 44 7.82 -10.40 12.40
N ASP A 45 8.65 -11.34 12.82
CA ASP A 45 10.11 -11.20 12.72
C ASP A 45 10.60 -11.50 11.29
N LEU A 46 11.40 -10.59 10.73
CA LEU A 46 12.01 -10.71 9.41
C LEU A 46 13.53 -10.74 9.53
N THR A 47 14.14 -11.86 9.16
CA THR A 47 15.61 -12.00 9.11
C THR A 47 16.19 -11.35 7.85
N ALA A 48 17.44 -10.91 7.90
CA ALA A 48 18.11 -10.24 6.77
C ALA A 48 18.23 -11.10 5.49
N VAL A 49 18.12 -12.43 5.61
CA VAL A 49 18.16 -13.38 4.48
C VAL A 49 16.78 -13.78 3.94
N SER A 50 15.70 -13.49 4.67
CA SER A 50 14.34 -13.70 4.17
C SER A 50 14.01 -12.65 3.11
N GLN A 51 13.50 -13.09 1.95
CA GLN A 51 12.83 -12.19 1.03
C GLN A 51 11.63 -11.56 1.76
N ALA A 52 11.54 -10.23 1.78
CA ALA A 52 10.39 -9.55 2.36
C ALA A 52 9.10 -10.04 1.65
N PRO A 53 8.03 -10.37 2.40
CA PRO A 53 6.79 -10.84 1.79
C PRO A 53 6.18 -9.76 0.90
N THR A 54 5.67 -10.16 -0.27
CA THR A 54 4.93 -9.25 -1.15
C THR A 54 3.52 -9.05 -0.62
N LEU A 55 3.19 -7.82 -0.25
CA LEU A 55 1.88 -7.42 0.22
C LEU A 55 1.08 -6.79 -0.93
N THR A 56 -0.08 -7.37 -1.23
CA THR A 56 -1.01 -6.82 -2.22
C THR A 56 -2.39 -6.67 -1.61
N PHE A 57 -3.07 -5.59 -1.96
CA PHE A 57 -4.45 -5.32 -1.52
C PHE A 57 -5.23 -4.62 -2.62
N THR A 58 -6.55 -4.77 -2.57
CA THR A 58 -7.50 -4.18 -3.50
C THR A 58 -8.36 -3.18 -2.77
N VAL A 59 -8.60 -2.03 -3.40
CA VAL A 59 -9.52 -0.99 -2.95
C VAL A 59 -10.55 -0.70 -4.03
N SER A 60 -11.74 -0.30 -3.62
CA SER A 60 -12.71 0.36 -4.51
C SER A 60 -12.55 1.86 -4.37
N ILE A 61 -12.63 2.58 -5.49
CA ILE A 61 -12.57 4.04 -5.53
C ILE A 61 -13.99 4.58 -5.70
N SER A 62 -14.35 5.58 -4.88
CA SER A 62 -15.63 6.26 -4.95
C SER A 62 -15.84 6.89 -6.34
N PRO A 63 -17.05 6.80 -6.92
CA PRO A 63 -17.37 7.51 -8.17
C PRO A 63 -17.33 9.04 -8.01
N GLU A 64 -17.33 9.55 -6.77
CA GLU A 64 -17.22 10.98 -6.46
C GLU A 64 -15.76 11.45 -6.29
N ALA A 65 -14.78 10.54 -6.44
CA ALA A 65 -13.37 10.90 -6.34
C ALA A 65 -13.01 12.00 -7.36
N PRO A 66 -12.20 13.02 -6.98
CA PRO A 66 -11.79 14.06 -7.89
C PRO A 66 -11.13 13.49 -9.15
N LEU A 67 -11.63 13.90 -10.31
CA LEU A 67 -11.10 13.49 -11.59
C LEU A 67 -9.88 14.32 -11.94
N MET A 68 -8.96 13.69 -12.67
CA MET A 68 -7.66 14.26 -13.03
C MET A 68 -6.77 14.55 -11.81
N ASP A 69 -6.96 13.80 -10.73
CA ASP A 69 -6.18 13.90 -9.49
C ASP A 69 -5.52 12.55 -9.14
N SER A 70 -4.52 12.58 -8.26
CA SER A 70 -3.83 11.40 -7.75
C SER A 70 -4.18 11.16 -6.29
N LEU A 71 -4.81 10.02 -6.02
CA LEU A 71 -5.06 9.55 -4.66
C LEU A 71 -3.81 8.82 -4.15
N SER A 72 -3.24 9.30 -3.05
CA SER A 72 -2.03 8.74 -2.44
C SER A 72 -2.38 7.95 -1.19
N ILE A 73 -1.86 6.72 -1.10
CA ILE A 73 -1.94 5.85 0.08
C ILE A 73 -0.56 5.87 0.75
N PRO A 74 -0.35 6.64 1.83
CA PRO A 74 0.87 6.57 2.60
C PRO A 74 1.00 5.21 3.29
N LEU A 75 2.23 4.72 3.30
CA LEU A 75 2.68 3.48 3.91
C LEU A 75 3.73 3.81 4.98
N ALA A 76 3.66 3.13 6.12
CA ALA A 76 4.68 3.19 7.15
C ALA A 76 5.04 1.79 7.61
N VAL A 77 6.33 1.56 7.89
CA VAL A 77 6.85 0.33 8.48
C VAL A 77 7.31 0.65 9.91
N GLY A 78 6.87 -0.15 10.87
CA GLY A 78 7.33 -0.10 12.25
C GLY A 78 7.99 -1.41 12.63
N THR A 79 9.00 -1.35 13.49
CA THR A 79 9.68 -2.51 14.10
C THR A 79 9.89 -2.25 15.59
N SER A 80 10.05 -3.30 16.40
CA SER A 80 10.42 -3.18 17.82
C SER A 80 11.94 -3.21 18.02
N SER A 81 12.70 -3.66 17.02
CA SER A 81 14.16 -3.65 16.99
C SER A 81 14.72 -2.22 16.87
N PRO A 82 15.85 -1.88 17.52
CA PRO A 82 16.49 -0.58 17.35
C PRO A 82 16.90 -0.33 15.90
N GLU A 83 16.43 0.78 15.33
CA GLU A 83 16.79 1.23 13.99
C GLU A 83 17.39 2.64 14.03
N ALA A 84 18.48 2.84 13.30
CA ALA A 84 19.22 4.11 13.29
C ALA A 84 18.65 5.15 12.31
N ASP A 85 17.92 4.71 11.28
CA ASP A 85 17.35 5.55 10.25
C ASP A 85 15.86 5.26 10.07
N VAL A 86 15.02 5.83 10.93
CA VAL A 86 13.56 5.68 10.85
C VAL A 86 12.92 6.52 9.74
N ALA A 87 13.69 7.38 9.06
CA ALA A 87 13.16 8.26 8.02
C ALA A 87 12.88 7.51 6.72
N ASN A 88 13.48 6.33 6.53
CA ASN A 88 13.28 5.49 5.35
C ASN A 88 12.10 4.51 5.48
N ASN A 89 11.45 4.47 6.65
CA ASN A 89 10.33 3.59 6.95
C ASN A 89 8.97 4.08 6.42
N VAL A 90 8.99 5.03 5.49
CA VAL A 90 7.78 5.58 4.89
C VAL A 90 7.81 5.41 3.37
N GLY A 91 6.66 5.08 2.81
CA GLY A 91 6.45 4.95 1.37
C GLY A 91 5.07 5.47 0.99
N ALA A 92 4.76 5.47 -0.30
CA ALA A 92 3.40 5.75 -0.75
C ALA A 92 3.12 5.07 -2.09
N VAL A 93 1.86 4.72 -2.30
CA VAL A 93 1.33 4.28 -3.60
C VAL A 93 0.33 5.31 -4.08
N ALA A 94 0.52 5.81 -5.31
CA ALA A 94 -0.39 6.78 -5.91
C ALA A 94 -1.18 6.15 -7.05
N THR A 95 -2.48 6.44 -7.09
CA THR A 95 -3.38 6.05 -8.18
C THR A 95 -3.97 7.30 -8.82
N PHE A 96 -3.72 7.50 -10.11
CA PHE A 96 -4.32 8.60 -10.87
C PHE A 96 -5.75 8.25 -11.30
N ILE A 97 -6.69 9.15 -11.04
CA ILE A 97 -8.09 9.03 -11.46
C ILE A 97 -8.28 9.86 -12.72
N GLY A 98 -8.58 9.22 -13.84
CA GLY A 98 -8.78 9.89 -15.14
C GLY A 98 -10.08 9.50 -15.81
N HIS A 99 -10.41 10.22 -16.89
CA HIS A 99 -11.50 9.81 -17.78
C HIS A 99 -10.98 8.85 -18.85
N ARG A 100 -11.80 7.84 -19.19
CA ARG A 100 -11.60 7.04 -20.38
C ARG A 100 -12.84 7.12 -21.27
N VAL A 101 -12.68 7.72 -22.45
CA VAL A 101 -13.74 7.82 -23.46
C VAL A 101 -13.52 6.75 -24.51
N TYR A 102 -14.56 5.96 -24.79
CA TYR A 102 -14.56 5.00 -25.91
C TYR A 102 -15.51 5.52 -26.99
N LEU A 103 -14.98 5.73 -28.20
CA LEU A 103 -15.80 6.04 -29.37
C LEU A 103 -16.32 4.72 -29.95
N PRO A 104 -17.65 4.55 -30.13
CA PRO A 104 -18.15 3.40 -30.86
C PRO A 104 -17.76 3.51 -32.34
N VAL A 105 -17.31 2.40 -32.93
CA VAL A 105 -17.17 2.29 -34.38
C VAL A 105 -18.56 2.10 -34.97
N LEU A 106 -19.08 3.09 -35.67
CA LEU A 106 -20.28 2.92 -36.49
C LEU A 106 -19.87 2.25 -37.81
N MET A 107 -20.21 0.98 -37.98
CA MET A 107 -20.15 0.34 -39.30
C MET A 107 -21.41 0.77 -40.09
N ARG A 108 -21.23 1.20 -41.33
CA ARG A 108 -22.35 1.38 -42.27
C ARG A 108 -22.66 0.06 -42.97
N GLU A 109 -23.94 -0.29 -43.04
CA GLU A 109 -24.47 -1.23 -44.03
C GLU A 109 -24.46 -0.62 -45.45
#